data_AF-A0AAW2JD52-F1
#
_entry.id   AF-A0AAW2JD52-F1
#
_cell.length_a   1.000
_cell.length_b   1.000
_cell.length_c   1.000
_cell.angle_alpha   90.00
_cell.angle_beta   90.00
_cell.angle_gamma   90.00
#
_symmetry.space_group_name_H-M   'P 1'
#
loop_
_entity.id
_entity.type
_entity.pdbx_description
1 polymer ?
#
loop_
_entity_poly.entity_id
_entity_poly.type
_entity_poly.pdbx_seq_one_letter_code
_entity_poly.pdbx_strand_id
1 'polypeptide(L)'
;MDQLKEFIEGTIRSKIEGSSRSSFTYSKPYTPRIDSLKVPIGYQPPKFQQFDGKGSHKQHVAHFIETCNNARTYGNHLVKQFVRSLKGNAFDWYTDLEAGSINGWEQLEQEFLNRFYNTRRIVSMVELTNSRQWKEEPVVDYINRWRNLSLNCKDR
;
A
#
# COMPACT_ATOMS: atom_id res chain seq x y z
N MET A 1 -41.31 -32.55 21.29
CA MET A 1 -39.87 -32.88 21.34
C MET A 1 -39.07 -32.15 20.27
N ASP A 2 -39.71 -31.67 19.20
CA ASP A 2 -38.99 -31.12 18.03
C ASP A 2 -38.56 -29.65 18.18
N GLN A 3 -39.35 -28.81 18.85
CA GLN A 3 -39.00 -27.40 19.09
C GLN A 3 -37.73 -27.23 19.95
N LEU A 4 -37.53 -28.11 20.92
CA LEU A 4 -36.34 -28.09 21.78
C LEU A 4 -35.08 -28.48 21.00
N LYS A 5 -35.20 -29.39 20.02
CA LYS A 5 -34.09 -29.78 19.14
C LYS A 5 -33.72 -28.65 18.19
N GLU A 6 -34.69 -28.00 17.55
CA GLU A 6 -34.42 -26.86 16.66
C GLU A 6 -33.77 -25.69 17.40
N PHE A 7 -34.20 -25.40 18.64
CA PHE A 7 -33.60 -24.36 19.47
C PHE A 7 -32.15 -24.68 19.84
N ILE A 8 -31.88 -25.94 20.21
CA ILE A 8 -30.52 -26.40 20.53
C ILE A 8 -29.64 -26.36 19.27
N GLU A 9 -30.13 -26.81 18.13
CA GLU A 9 -29.40 -26.78 16.85
C GLU A 9 -29.13 -25.35 16.37
N GLY A 10 -30.09 -24.44 16.49
CA GLY A 10 -29.91 -23.02 16.18
C GLY A 10 -28.90 -22.34 17.10
N THR A 11 -28.90 -22.71 18.38
CA THR A 11 -27.96 -22.18 19.39
C THR A 11 -26.55 -22.73 19.20
N ILE A 12 -26.40 -24.00 18.81
CA ILE A 12 -25.10 -24.60 18.50
C ILE A 12 -24.53 -24.00 17.22
N ARG A 13 -25.36 -23.80 16.18
CA ARG A 13 -24.97 -23.18 14.92
C ARG A 13 -24.48 -21.74 15.12
N SER A 14 -25.21 -20.93 15.88
CA SER A 14 -24.82 -19.54 16.16
C SER A 14 -23.54 -19.46 17.02
N LYS A 15 -23.32 -20.41 17.94
CA LYS A 15 -22.06 -20.51 18.70
C LYS A 15 -20.87 -20.97 17.87
N ILE A 16 -21.06 -21.90 16.92
CA ILE A 16 -19.98 -22.37 16.02
C ILE A 16 -19.60 -21.26 15.02
N GLU A 17 -20.59 -20.54 14.49
CA GLU A 17 -20.38 -19.39 13.61
C GLU A 17 -19.77 -18.19 14.35
N GLY A 18 -20.14 -17.97 15.62
CA GLY A 18 -19.56 -16.93 16.48
C GLY A 18 -18.18 -17.25 17.07
N SER A 19 -17.83 -18.54 17.20
CA SER A 19 -16.58 -19.02 17.83
C SER A 19 -15.45 -19.30 16.83
N SER A 20 -15.71 -19.18 15.53
CA SER A 20 -14.68 -19.34 14.49
C SER A 20 -14.11 -18.00 14.03
N ARG A 21 -14.06 -17.00 14.93
CA ARG A 21 -13.16 -15.85 14.73
C ARG A 21 -11.75 -16.39 14.92
N SER A 22 -11.14 -16.79 13.82
CA SER A 22 -9.72 -17.10 13.76
C SER A 22 -8.96 -15.95 14.43
N SER A 23 -8.29 -16.24 15.53
CA SER A 23 -7.47 -15.30 16.32
C SER A 23 -6.20 -14.90 15.55
N PHE A 24 -6.32 -14.53 14.28
CA PHE A 24 -5.23 -13.93 13.55
C PHE A 24 -5.17 -12.45 13.94
N THR A 25 -4.01 -12.04 14.43
CA THR A 25 -3.69 -10.63 14.69
C THR A 25 -3.70 -9.79 13.41
N TYR A 26 -3.51 -10.44 12.25
CA TYR A 26 -3.59 -9.83 10.92
C TYR A 26 -4.84 -10.31 10.18
N SER A 27 -5.72 -9.36 9.87
CA SER A 27 -6.85 -9.56 8.96
C SER A 27 -6.53 -9.02 7.58
N LYS A 28 -6.85 -9.77 6.53
CA LYS A 28 -6.67 -9.32 5.14
C LYS A 28 -7.63 -8.16 4.85
N PRO A 29 -7.14 -7.01 4.34
CA PRO A 29 -8.00 -5.87 4.07
C PRO A 29 -8.85 -6.06 2.81
N TYR A 30 -8.58 -7.10 2.01
CA TYR A 30 -9.30 -7.37 0.77
C TYR A 30 -10.37 -8.44 0.90
N THR A 31 -11.37 -8.36 0.01
CA THR A 31 -12.55 -9.24 0.04
C THR A 31 -12.18 -10.73 -0.14
N PRO A 32 -13.02 -11.67 0.36
CA PRO A 32 -12.84 -13.11 0.12
C PRO A 32 -12.73 -13.48 -1.36
N ARG A 33 -13.39 -12.71 -2.24
CA ARG A 33 -13.28 -12.84 -3.70
C ARG A 33 -11.82 -12.72 -4.16
N ILE A 34 -11.10 -11.71 -3.68
CA ILE A 34 -9.69 -11.52 -4.00
C ILE A 34 -8.86 -12.63 -3.35
N ASP A 35 -9.16 -13.00 -2.11
CA ASP A 35 -8.40 -14.04 -1.41
C ASP A 35 -8.46 -15.38 -2.17
N SER A 36 -9.63 -15.71 -2.73
CA SER A 36 -9.88 -16.92 -3.52
C SER A 36 -9.15 -16.96 -4.87
N LEU A 37 -8.53 -15.87 -5.32
CA LEU A 37 -7.79 -15.85 -6.58
C LEU A 37 -6.62 -16.83 -6.55
N LYS A 38 -6.63 -17.76 -7.51
CA LYS A 38 -5.57 -18.76 -7.68
C LYS A 38 -4.29 -18.08 -8.16
N VAL A 39 -3.18 -18.50 -7.57
CA VAL A 39 -1.85 -18.16 -8.03
C VAL A 39 -1.53 -19.07 -9.24
N PRO A 40 -1.00 -18.52 -10.34
CA PRO A 40 -0.59 -19.34 -11.49
C PRO A 40 0.41 -20.43 -11.11
N ILE A 41 0.35 -21.58 -11.78
CA ILE A 41 1.33 -22.65 -11.60
C ILE A 41 2.70 -22.14 -12.06
N GLY A 42 3.72 -22.36 -11.23
CA GLY A 42 5.08 -21.89 -11.50
C GLY A 42 5.30 -20.40 -11.16
N TYR A 43 4.35 -19.74 -10.49
CA TYR A 43 4.53 -18.38 -10.02
C TYR A 43 5.75 -18.25 -9.11
N GLN A 44 6.63 -17.31 -9.47
CA GLN A 44 7.74 -16.89 -8.63
C GLN A 44 7.40 -15.53 -8.04
N PRO A 45 7.26 -15.43 -6.70
CA PRO A 45 7.00 -14.16 -6.05
C PRO A 45 8.13 -13.16 -6.37
N PRO A 46 7.84 -12.00 -6.96
CA PRO A 46 8.89 -11.02 -7.24
C PRO A 46 9.44 -10.44 -5.94
N LYS A 47 10.65 -9.91 -6.02
CA LYS A 47 11.26 -9.11 -4.95
C LYS A 47 10.88 -7.65 -5.17
N PHE A 48 10.39 -7.00 -4.13
CA PHE A 48 10.00 -5.59 -4.19
C PHE A 48 11.00 -4.73 -3.43
N GLN A 49 11.24 -3.52 -3.95
CA GLN A 49 11.76 -2.44 -3.11
C GLN A 49 10.66 -2.02 -2.14
N GLN A 50 10.93 -2.12 -0.84
CA GLN A 50 9.96 -1.78 0.18
C GLN A 50 9.87 -0.26 0.39
N PHE A 51 8.65 0.26 0.43
CA PHE A 51 8.33 1.64 0.75
C PHE A 51 7.95 1.78 2.22
N ASP A 52 8.57 2.74 2.91
CA ASP A 52 8.37 3.02 4.33
C ASP A 52 7.42 4.20 4.60
N GLY A 53 6.81 4.76 3.55
CA GLY A 53 6.04 5.99 3.63
C GLY A 53 6.80 7.22 3.16
N LYS A 54 8.13 7.15 2.94
CA LYS A 54 8.95 8.31 2.56
C LYS A 54 9.31 8.30 1.07
N GLY A 55 9.35 9.49 0.49
CA GLY A 55 9.64 9.68 -0.93
C GLY A 55 8.37 9.64 -1.80
N SER A 56 8.55 9.37 -3.09
CA SER A 56 7.46 9.46 -4.07
C SER A 56 6.59 8.20 -4.09
N HIS A 57 5.41 8.29 -3.47
CA HIS A 57 4.36 7.26 -3.52
C HIS A 57 3.97 6.89 -4.96
N LYS A 58 3.93 7.87 -5.88
CA LYS A 58 3.65 7.59 -7.31
C LYS A 58 4.72 6.76 -7.98
N GLN A 59 6.00 7.03 -7.70
CA GLN A 59 7.10 6.20 -8.23
C GLN A 59 7.06 4.81 -7.63
N HIS A 60 6.73 4.69 -6.34
CA HIS A 60 6.56 3.38 -5.72
C HIS A 60 5.49 2.54 -6.42
N VAL A 61 4.30 3.11 -6.66
CA VAL A 61 3.22 2.43 -7.37
C VAL A 61 3.64 2.02 -8.78
N ALA A 62 4.29 2.91 -9.53
CA ALA A 62 4.79 2.59 -10.88
C ALA A 62 5.78 1.41 -10.87
N HIS A 63 6.78 1.43 -9.98
CA HIS A 63 7.74 0.33 -9.85
C HIS A 63 7.08 -0.98 -9.40
N PHE A 64 6.10 -0.90 -8.49
CA PHE A 64 5.34 -2.07 -8.05
C PHE A 64 4.56 -2.72 -9.20
N ILE A 65 3.84 -1.92 -10.00
CA ILE A 65 3.08 -2.39 -11.16
C ILE A 65 4.02 -3.03 -12.17
N GLU A 66 5.12 -2.36 -12.52
CA GLU A 66 6.09 -2.88 -13.49
C GLU A 66 6.73 -4.20 -13.01
N THR A 67 7.06 -4.28 -11.72
CA THR A 67 7.59 -5.51 -11.12
C THR A 67 6.57 -6.66 -11.19
N CYS A 68 5.29 -6.38 -10.95
CA CYS A 68 4.22 -7.37 -11.05
C CYS A 68 3.97 -7.81 -12.50
N ASN A 69 3.97 -6.86 -13.44
CA ASN A 69 3.80 -7.13 -14.86
C ASN A 69 4.89 -8.08 -15.39
N ASN A 70 6.14 -7.85 -14.99
CA ASN A 70 7.27 -8.73 -15.32
C ASN A 70 7.11 -10.14 -14.72
N ALA A 71 6.44 -10.26 -13.57
CA ALA A 71 6.05 -11.53 -12.95
C ALA A 71 4.68 -12.05 -13.43
N ARG A 72 4.15 -11.52 -14.54
CA ARG A 72 2.84 -11.88 -15.13
C ARG A 72 1.67 -11.82 -14.14
N THR A 73 1.72 -10.85 -13.23
CA THR A 73 0.70 -10.60 -12.21
C THR A 73 -0.03 -9.30 -12.52
N TYR A 74 -1.36 -9.35 -12.63
CA TYR A 74 -2.19 -8.23 -13.09
C TYR A 74 -3.49 -8.11 -12.29
N GLY A 75 -4.17 -6.97 -12.44
CA GLY A 75 -5.52 -6.75 -11.90
C GLY A 75 -5.59 -7.02 -10.39
N ASN A 76 -6.60 -7.76 -9.96
CA ASN A 76 -6.84 -8.01 -8.53
C ASN A 76 -5.77 -8.89 -7.86
N HIS A 77 -4.89 -9.56 -8.62
CA HIS A 77 -3.74 -10.24 -8.03
C HIS A 77 -2.72 -9.25 -7.44
N LEU A 78 -2.69 -8.00 -7.94
CA LEU A 78 -1.83 -6.93 -7.41
C LEU A 78 -2.15 -6.65 -5.93
N VAL A 79 -3.42 -6.67 -5.55
CA VAL A 79 -3.88 -6.46 -4.17
C VAL A 79 -3.22 -7.43 -3.19
N LYS A 80 -3.07 -8.70 -3.59
CA LYS A 80 -2.42 -9.74 -2.78
C LYS A 80 -0.91 -9.52 -2.63
N GLN A 81 -0.28 -8.85 -3.59
CA GLN A 81 1.16 -8.62 -3.60
C GLN A 81 1.57 -7.32 -2.90
N PHE A 82 0.69 -6.31 -2.88
CA PHE A 82 1.04 -4.96 -2.45
C PHE A 82 1.64 -4.89 -1.05
N VAL A 83 1.12 -5.65 -0.08
CA VAL A 83 1.66 -5.70 1.29
C VAL A 83 3.16 -6.06 1.33
N ARG A 84 3.65 -6.82 0.35
CA ARG A 84 5.07 -7.25 0.26
C ARG A 84 5.99 -6.12 -0.19
N SER A 85 5.44 -5.03 -0.74
CA SER A 85 6.19 -3.84 -1.14
C SER A 85 6.20 -2.76 -0.06
N LEU A 86 5.65 -3.02 1.13
CA LEU A 86 5.55 -2.05 2.22
C LEU A 86 6.44 -2.45 3.41
N LYS A 87 6.84 -1.46 4.20
CA LYS A 87 7.48 -1.61 5.52
C LYS A 87 7.15 -0.42 6.43
N GLY A 88 7.41 -0.53 7.72
CA GLY A 88 7.22 0.57 8.68
C GLY A 88 5.83 1.19 8.59
N ASN A 89 5.74 2.53 8.64
CA ASN A 89 4.47 3.27 8.64
C ASN A 89 3.55 2.92 7.45
N ALA A 90 4.11 2.60 6.27
CA ALA A 90 3.29 2.17 5.14
C ALA A 90 2.69 0.78 5.34
N PHE A 91 3.41 -0.13 5.98
CA PHE A 91 2.90 -1.44 6.34
C PHE A 91 1.86 -1.33 7.46
N ASP A 92 2.12 -0.53 8.49
CA ASP A 92 1.18 -0.30 9.61
C ASP A 92 -0.16 0.24 9.09
N TRP A 93 -0.12 1.25 8.22
CA TRP A 93 -1.32 1.76 7.55
C TRP A 93 -2.09 0.67 6.79
N TYR A 94 -1.39 -0.21 6.07
CA TYR A 94 -2.04 -1.29 5.32
C TYR A 94 -2.72 -2.30 6.26
N THR A 95 -2.10 -2.60 7.41
CA THR A 95 -2.68 -3.51 8.40
C THR A 95 -3.84 -2.90 9.19
N ASP A 96 -3.91 -1.57 9.25
CA ASP A 96 -5.01 -0.84 9.89
C ASP A 96 -6.25 -0.68 8.98
N LEU A 97 -6.16 -1.05 7.71
CA LEU A 97 -7.31 -1.06 6.80
C LEU A 97 -8.38 -2.04 7.30
N GLU A 98 -9.65 -1.63 7.21
CA GLU A 98 -10.77 -2.48 7.61
C GLU A 98 -10.77 -3.79 6.81
N ALA A 99 -10.97 -4.91 7.51
CA ALA A 99 -10.97 -6.23 6.91
C ALA A 99 -12.03 -6.34 5.81
N GLY A 100 -11.63 -6.82 4.63
CA GLY A 100 -12.54 -6.95 3.48
C GLY A 100 -12.99 -5.65 2.81
N SER A 101 -12.50 -4.47 3.24
CA SER A 101 -12.88 -3.17 2.66
C SER A 101 -12.38 -2.97 1.22
N ILE A 102 -11.28 -3.63 0.82
CA ILE A 102 -10.65 -3.49 -0.49
C ILE A 102 -11.23 -4.53 -1.47
N ASN A 103 -11.93 -4.05 -2.49
CA ASN A 103 -12.58 -4.91 -3.49
C ASN A 103 -11.82 -4.99 -4.83
N GLY A 104 -10.74 -4.23 -5.00
CA GLY A 104 -9.90 -4.29 -6.20
C GLY A 104 -8.62 -3.47 -6.11
N TRP A 105 -7.78 -3.59 -7.14
CA TRP A 105 -6.51 -2.86 -7.24
C TRP A 105 -6.71 -1.34 -7.28
N GLU A 106 -7.62 -0.85 -8.12
CA GLU A 106 -7.89 0.59 -8.28
C GLU A 106 -8.25 1.27 -6.95
N GLN A 107 -9.11 0.61 -6.16
CA GLN A 107 -9.48 1.10 -4.83
C GLN A 107 -8.26 1.15 -3.89
N LEU A 108 -7.46 0.08 -3.84
CA LEU A 108 -6.26 0.06 -2.98
C LEU A 108 -5.24 1.12 -3.40
N GLU A 109 -5.02 1.28 -4.70
CA GLU A 109 -4.14 2.30 -5.26
C GLU A 109 -4.60 3.69 -4.85
N GLN A 110 -5.90 3.99 -5.01
CA GLN A 110 -6.47 5.27 -4.61
C GLN A 110 -6.30 5.55 -3.11
N GLU A 111 -6.63 4.58 -2.24
CA GLU A 111 -6.45 4.70 -0.80
C GLU A 111 -4.98 4.96 -0.43
N PHE A 112 -4.06 4.23 -1.04
CA PHE A 112 -2.63 4.43 -0.84
C PHE A 112 -2.16 5.81 -1.29
N LEU A 113 -2.54 6.23 -2.50
CA LEU A 113 -2.16 7.53 -3.05
C LEU A 113 -2.73 8.67 -2.20
N ASN A 114 -3.95 8.54 -1.67
CA ASN A 114 -4.56 9.51 -0.78
C ASN A 114 -3.82 9.58 0.57
N ARG A 115 -3.51 8.42 1.17
CA ARG A 115 -2.79 8.35 2.45
C ARG A 115 -1.41 9.01 2.36
N PHE A 116 -0.67 8.74 1.29
CA PHE A 116 0.70 9.22 1.12
C PHE A 116 0.80 10.44 0.20
N TYR A 117 -0.32 11.07 -0.17
CA TYR A 117 -0.36 12.26 -1.02
C TYR A 117 0.52 13.39 -0.46
N ASN A 118 0.49 13.54 0.87
CA ASN A 118 1.14 14.63 1.59
C ASN A 118 2.63 14.37 1.92
N THR A 119 3.24 13.29 1.43
CA THR A 119 4.67 13.01 1.66
C THR A 119 5.60 13.59 0.60
N ARG A 120 5.07 14.26 -0.43
CA ARG A 120 5.89 15.14 -1.27
C ARG A 120 6.28 16.35 -0.41
N ARG A 121 7.56 16.48 -0.06
CA ARG A 121 8.13 17.77 0.34
C ARG A 121 7.91 18.74 -0.82
N ILE A 122 6.90 19.57 -0.71
CA ILE A 122 6.69 20.70 -1.63
C ILE A 122 7.73 21.73 -1.22
N VAL A 123 8.65 22.03 -2.13
CA VAL A 123 9.58 23.13 -1.92
C VAL A 123 8.78 24.42 -2.11
N SER A 124 8.77 25.29 -1.11
CA SER A 124 8.14 26.60 -1.26
C SER A 124 9.01 27.53 -2.11
N MET A 125 8.41 28.54 -2.76
CA MET A 125 9.19 29.61 -3.42
C MET A 125 10.20 30.28 -2.47
N VAL A 126 9.86 30.39 -1.19
CA VAL A 126 10.74 30.95 -0.15
C VAL A 126 11.95 30.05 0.10
N GLU A 127 11.74 28.74 0.18
CA GLU A 127 12.84 27.78 0.35
C GLU A 127 13.76 27.76 -0.87
N LEU A 128 13.19 27.85 -2.07
CA LEU A 128 13.95 27.88 -3.32
C LEU A 128 14.80 29.15 -3.46
N THR A 129 14.25 30.31 -3.13
CA THR A 129 14.97 31.60 -3.20
C THR A 129 16.01 31.76 -2.09
N ASN A 130 15.81 31.12 -0.94
CA ASN A 130 16.79 31.11 0.15
C ASN A 130 17.89 30.06 0.00
N SER A 131 17.81 29.16 -0.99
CA SER A 131 18.90 28.22 -1.27
C SER A 131 20.14 28.98 -1.74
N ARG A 132 21.26 28.82 -1.02
CA ARG A 132 22.57 29.39 -1.36
C ARG A 132 23.60 28.28 -1.54
N GLN A 133 24.66 28.58 -2.28
CA GLN A 133 25.84 27.73 -2.38
C GLN A 133 26.49 27.61 -1.00
N TRP A 134 26.86 26.40 -0.58
CA TRP A 134 27.58 26.20 0.68
C TRP A 134 29.07 26.53 0.54
N LYS A 135 29.74 26.79 1.66
CA LYS A 135 31.14 27.28 1.70
C LYS A 135 32.14 26.38 0.96
N GLU A 136 31.87 25.07 0.89
CA GLU A 136 32.74 24.07 0.27
C GLU A 136 32.07 23.32 -0.89
N GLU A 137 30.89 23.77 -1.33
CA GLU A 137 30.16 23.15 -2.44
C GLU A 137 30.67 23.71 -3.78
N PRO A 138 31.10 22.87 -4.73
CA PRO A 138 31.40 23.33 -6.08
C PRO A 138 30.20 24.00 -6.75
N VAL A 139 30.44 25.03 -7.58
CA VAL A 139 29.36 25.80 -8.25
C VAL A 139 28.43 24.89 -9.07
N VAL A 140 28.99 23.87 -9.74
CA VAL A 140 28.23 22.90 -10.53
C VAL A 140 27.28 22.08 -9.65
N ASP A 141 27.72 21.68 -8.47
CA ASP A 141 26.91 20.92 -7.53
C ASP A 141 25.78 21.77 -6.94
N TYR A 142 26.05 23.04 -6.64
CA TYR A 142 25.02 24.00 -6.27
C TYR A 142 23.95 24.15 -7.36
N ILE A 143 24.35 24.33 -8.62
CA ILE A 143 23.42 24.46 -9.75
C ILE A 143 22.55 23.21 -9.87
N ASN A 144 23.15 22.01 -9.78
CA ASN A 144 22.42 20.75 -9.87
C ASN A 144 21.45 20.58 -8.69
N ARG A 145 21.88 20.89 -7.47
CA ARG A 145 21.03 20.86 -6.27
C ARG A 145 19.87 21.83 -6.39
N TRP A 146 20.12 23.07 -6.80
CA TRP A 146 19.08 24.09 -6.98
C TRP A 146 18.08 23.70 -8.07
N ARG A 147 18.54 23.15 -9.21
CA ARG A 147 17.65 22.63 -10.26
C ARG A 147 16.76 21.49 -9.74
N ASN A 148 17.34 20.54 -9.00
CA ASN A 148 16.56 19.45 -8.41
C ASN A 148 15.56 19.97 -7.36
N LEU A 149 15.93 21.01 -6.62
CA LEU A 149 15.05 21.67 -5.66
C LEU A 149 13.88 22.38 -6.38
N SER A 150 14.14 23.07 -7.49
CA SER A 150 13.12 23.79 -8.27
C SER A 150 12.11 22.87 -8.95
N LEU A 151 12.49 21.65 -9.34
CA LEU A 151 11.56 20.63 -9.86
C LEU A 151 10.46 20.23 -8.87
N ASN A 152 10.68 20.45 -7.58
CA ASN A 152 9.74 20.14 -6.50
C ASN A 152 8.95 21.37 -6.00
N CYS A 153 9.18 22.55 -6.60
CA CYS A 153 8.41 23.75 -6.32
C CYS A 153 7.12 23.76 -7.17
N LYS A 154 5.96 23.89 -6.51
CA LYS A 154 4.64 23.85 -7.17
C LYS A 154 4.13 25.23 -7.62
N ASP A 155 4.75 26.31 -7.17
CA ASP A 155 4.38 27.69 -7.52
C ASP A 155 5.03 28.07 -8.87
N ARG A 156 4.51 27.51 -9.97
CA ARG A 156 4.88 27.90 -11.34
C ARG A 156 3.89 28.89 -11.92
#